data_AF-A0A5J4T0I3-F1
#
_entry.id   AF-A0A5J4T0I3-F1
#
_cell.length_a   1.000
_cell.length_b   1.000
_cell.length_c   1.000
_cell.angle_alpha   90.00
_cell.angle_beta   90.00
_cell.angle_gamma   90.00
#
_symmetry.space_group_name_H-M   'P 1'
#
loop_
_entity.id
_entity.type
_entity.pdbx_description
1 polymer ?
#
loop_
_entity_poly.entity_id
_entity_poly.type
_entity_poly.pdbx_seq_one_letter_code
_entity_poly.pdbx_strand_id
1 'polypeptide(L)'
;MAPGSDSYGDIFALIRRLNLPYEDSLQQYLRMVFNVIFRNVDDHAKNFAFCMTRDGKWSLSPAYDLTYSIDLTAPSYSNRHSLTVNGKKGNITRTDLETVAINNDIQDYKALIDAVAHTVDKFKEYAKELNINELIIKSICSDFVLM
;
A
#
# COMPACT_ATOMS: atom_id res chain seq x y z
N MET A 1 6.58 -16.45 -8.29
CA MET A 1 5.89 -15.21 -8.70
C MET A 1 4.75 -15.58 -9.64
N ALA A 2 3.54 -15.06 -9.42
CA ALA A 2 2.45 -15.12 -10.38
C ALA A 2 2.54 -13.86 -11.27
N PRO A 3 3.04 -13.94 -12.52
CA PRO A 3 3.31 -12.76 -13.35
C PRO A 3 2.05 -12.00 -13.78
N GLY A 4 0.87 -12.61 -13.61
CA GLY A 4 -0.44 -12.03 -13.89
C GLY A 4 -1.20 -11.51 -12.67
N SER A 5 -0.55 -11.39 -11.51
CA SER A 5 -1.17 -10.75 -10.34
C SER A 5 -1.47 -9.29 -10.68
N ASP A 6 -2.75 -8.95 -10.72
CA ASP A 6 -3.24 -7.61 -11.07
C ASP A 6 -4.04 -6.97 -9.92
N SER A 7 -4.07 -7.64 -8.77
CA SER A 7 -4.76 -7.20 -7.56
C SER A 7 -3.95 -7.45 -6.29
N TYR A 8 -4.22 -6.63 -5.27
CA TYR A 8 -3.76 -6.93 -3.91
C TYR A 8 -4.36 -8.25 -3.38
N GLY A 9 -5.55 -8.62 -3.86
CA GLY A 9 -6.19 -9.90 -3.52
C GLY A 9 -5.35 -11.11 -3.91
N ASP A 10 -4.67 -11.06 -5.07
CA ASP A 10 -3.76 -12.13 -5.50
C ASP A 10 -2.55 -12.27 -4.59
N ILE A 11 -2.03 -11.14 -4.06
CA ILE A 11 -0.92 -11.16 -3.11
C ILE A 11 -1.38 -11.84 -1.81
N PHE A 12 -2.56 -11.50 -1.30
CA PHE A 12 -3.13 -12.20 -0.14
C PHE A 12 -3.40 -13.68 -0.42
N ALA A 13 -3.86 -14.03 -1.62
CA ALA A 13 -4.02 -15.42 -2.02
C ALA A 13 -2.68 -16.18 -2.02
N LEU A 14 -1.59 -15.51 -2.44
CA LEU A 14 -0.25 -16.07 -2.39
C LEU A 14 0.25 -16.22 -0.94
N ILE A 15 0.01 -15.24 -0.07
CA ILE A 15 0.30 -15.31 1.38
C ILE A 15 -0.34 -16.56 1.99
N ARG A 16 -1.63 -16.79 1.72
CA ARG A 16 -2.33 -18.01 2.18
C ARG A 16 -1.73 -19.28 1.59
N ARG A 17 -1.45 -19.29 0.28
CA ARG A 17 -0.89 -20.47 -0.42
C ARG A 17 0.49 -20.86 0.09
N LEU A 18 1.31 -19.88 0.46
CA LEU A 18 2.64 -20.09 1.03
C LEU A 18 2.60 -20.32 2.55
N ASN A 19 1.42 -20.27 3.16
CA ASN A 19 1.19 -20.48 4.59
C ASN A 19 2.05 -19.56 5.48
N LEU A 20 2.07 -18.27 5.14
CA LEU A 20 2.75 -17.27 5.95
C LEU A 20 2.04 -17.04 7.29
N PRO A 21 2.76 -16.59 8.33
CA PRO A 21 2.15 -16.13 9.58
C PRO A 21 1.12 -15.02 9.37
N TYR A 22 0.16 -14.92 10.28
CA TYR A 22 -0.88 -13.88 10.24
C TYR A 22 -0.33 -12.45 10.21
N GLU A 23 0.77 -12.20 10.93
CA GLU A 23 1.45 -10.91 10.97
C GLU A 23 1.86 -10.42 9.58
N ASP A 24 2.20 -11.32 8.67
CA ASP A 24 2.54 -10.94 7.30
C ASP A 24 1.33 -10.47 6.50
N SER A 25 0.13 -11.01 6.77
CA SER A 25 -1.13 -10.49 6.21
C SER A 25 -1.41 -9.09 6.73
N LEU A 26 -1.16 -8.83 8.02
CA LEU A 26 -1.30 -7.48 8.60
C LEU A 26 -0.33 -6.49 7.94
N GLN A 27 0.94 -6.89 7.79
CA GLN A 27 1.95 -6.05 7.13
C GLN A 27 1.61 -5.79 5.66
N GLN A 28 1.12 -6.80 4.93
CA GLN A 28 0.68 -6.61 3.56
C GLN A 28 -0.52 -5.66 3.46
N TYR A 29 -1.46 -5.75 4.40
CA TYR A 29 -2.60 -4.84 4.47
C TYR A 29 -2.16 -3.41 4.73
N LEU A 30 -1.25 -3.19 5.69
CA LEU A 30 -0.69 -1.86 5.98
C LEU A 30 0.01 -1.25 4.76
N ARG A 31 0.78 -2.05 4.00
CA ARG A 31 1.43 -1.58 2.76
C ARG A 31 0.43 -1.16 1.70
N MET A 32 -0.65 -1.93 1.52
CA MET A 32 -1.73 -1.57 0.61
C MET A 32 -2.39 -0.25 1.01
N VAL A 33 -2.79 -0.12 2.28
CA VAL A 33 -3.41 1.10 2.81
C VAL A 33 -2.48 2.29 2.66
N PHE A 34 -1.19 2.13 3.00
CA PHE A 34 -0.18 3.16 2.82
C PHE A 34 -0.05 3.60 1.37
N ASN A 35 0.07 2.66 0.43
CA ASN A 35 0.20 2.99 -1.00
C ASN A 35 -1.00 3.80 -1.50
N VAL A 36 -2.22 3.45 -1.07
CA VAL A 36 -3.44 4.20 -1.41
C VAL A 36 -3.42 5.61 -0.83
N ILE A 37 -3.22 5.75 0.49
CA ILE A 37 -3.30 7.05 1.17
C ILE A 37 -2.16 7.97 0.74
N PHE A 38 -0.93 7.45 0.69
CA PHE A 38 0.29 8.20 0.36
C PHE A 38 0.49 8.39 -1.15
N ARG A 39 -0.40 7.84 -1.99
CA ARG A 39 -0.34 7.92 -3.46
C ARG A 39 0.90 7.28 -4.08
N ASN A 40 1.30 6.13 -3.56
CA ASN A 40 2.23 5.26 -4.27
C ASN A 40 1.45 4.45 -5.32
N VAL A 41 1.41 4.95 -6.55
CA VAL A 41 0.67 4.33 -7.67
C VAL A 41 1.51 3.35 -8.48
N ASP A 42 2.84 3.34 -8.29
CA ASP A 42 3.77 2.35 -8.83
C ASP A 42 3.83 1.07 -7.98
N ASP A 43 2.69 0.66 -7.42
CA ASP A 43 2.56 -0.46 -6.49
C ASP A 43 2.43 -1.81 -7.21
N HIS A 44 3.24 -2.07 -8.23
CA HIS A 44 3.14 -3.28 -9.04
C HIS A 44 3.59 -4.55 -8.28
N ALA A 45 3.14 -5.74 -8.72
CA ALA A 45 3.41 -7.01 -8.05
C ALA A 45 4.91 -7.32 -7.77
N LYS A 46 5.84 -6.73 -8.52
CA LYS A 46 7.30 -6.89 -8.28
C LYS A 46 7.80 -6.14 -7.03
N ASN A 47 7.00 -5.23 -6.49
CA ASN A 47 7.29 -4.50 -5.25
C ASN A 47 6.91 -5.28 -3.98
N PHE A 48 6.45 -6.52 -4.16
CA PHE A 48 6.14 -7.44 -3.08
C PHE A 48 6.96 -8.72 -3.25
N ALA A 49 7.84 -8.98 -2.29
CA ALA A 49 8.68 -10.16 -2.27
C ALA A 49 8.41 -11.03 -1.04
N PHE A 50 8.76 -12.30 -1.16
CA PHE A 50 8.62 -13.31 -0.14
C PHE A 50 9.98 -13.95 0.10
N CYS A 51 10.37 -14.07 1.36
CA CYS A 51 11.60 -14.72 1.75
C CYS A 51 11.29 -16.17 2.15
N MET A 52 12.20 -17.08 1.82
CA MET A 52 12.13 -18.46 2.29
C MET A 52 13.41 -18.78 3.05
N THR A 53 13.25 -19.30 4.27
CA THR A 53 14.36 -19.82 5.05
C THR A 53 14.83 -21.17 4.48
N ARG A 54 16.01 -21.64 4.91
CA ARG A 54 16.55 -22.94 4.45
C ARG A 54 15.66 -24.13 4.85
N ASP A 55 14.91 -24.02 5.93
CA ASP A 55 13.92 -25.00 6.38
C ASP A 55 12.55 -24.85 5.69
N GLY A 56 12.45 -24.01 4.65
CA GLY A 56 11.25 -23.91 3.80
C GLY A 56 10.12 -23.06 4.38
N LYS A 57 10.37 -22.29 5.44
CA LYS A 57 9.37 -21.36 5.99
C LYS A 57 9.36 -20.08 5.17
N TRP A 58 8.18 -19.68 4.74
CA TRP A 58 7.98 -18.42 4.02
C TRP A 58 7.62 -17.29 4.98
N SER A 59 8.11 -16.10 4.67
CA SER A 59 7.70 -14.85 5.30
C SER A 59 7.61 -13.74 4.27
N LEU A 60 6.87 -12.68 4.58
CA LEU A 60 6.89 -11.48 3.76
C LEU A 60 8.27 -10.80 3.90
N SER A 61 8.82 -10.27 2.80
CA SER A 61 10.05 -9.47 2.90
C SER A 61 9.79 -8.18 3.69
N PRO A 62 10.82 -7.53 4.25
CA PRO A 62 10.70 -6.12 4.64
C PRO A 62 10.11 -5.27 3.52
N ALA A 63 9.41 -4.19 3.86
CA ALA A 63 8.87 -3.28 2.87
C ALA A 63 10.01 -2.54 2.15
N TYR A 64 9.85 -2.31 0.85
CA TYR A 64 10.75 -1.54 0.02
C TYR A 64 9.94 -0.79 -1.04
N ASP A 65 10.58 0.17 -1.71
CA ASP A 65 9.97 0.97 -2.77
C ASP A 65 8.65 1.67 -2.37
N LEU A 66 8.63 2.15 -1.12
CA LEU A 66 7.54 2.98 -0.59
C LEU A 66 7.86 4.44 -0.88
N THR A 67 7.29 4.98 -1.96
CA THR A 67 7.58 6.34 -2.44
C THR A 67 6.32 7.09 -2.85
N TYR A 68 6.41 8.41 -2.95
CA TYR A 68 5.41 9.19 -3.65
C TYR A 68 5.70 9.13 -5.15
N SER A 69 4.79 8.55 -5.93
CA SER A 69 5.04 8.22 -7.35
C SER A 69 4.05 8.85 -8.33
N ILE A 70 3.34 9.89 -7.92
CA ILE A 70 2.48 10.67 -8.82
C ILE A 70 3.34 11.52 -9.76
N ASP A 71 3.07 11.39 -11.06
CA ASP A 71 3.57 12.31 -12.08
C ASP A 71 2.63 13.50 -12.20
N LEU A 72 3.07 14.65 -11.69
CA LEU A 72 2.33 15.91 -11.69
C LEU A 72 2.17 16.53 -13.09
N THR A 73 2.95 16.06 -14.07
CA THR A 73 2.90 16.53 -15.46
C THR A 73 2.01 15.66 -16.33
N ALA A 74 1.72 14.44 -15.89
CA ALA A 74 0.90 13.49 -16.61
C ALA A 74 -0.60 13.70 -16.34
N PRO A 75 -1.47 13.30 -17.28
CA PRO A 75 -2.91 13.25 -17.05
C PRO A 75 -3.28 12.36 -15.86
N SER A 76 -4.39 12.68 -15.19
CA SER A 76 -4.85 11.97 -13.99
C SER A 76 -5.05 10.46 -14.18
N TYR A 77 -5.37 10.00 -15.39
CA TYR A 77 -5.55 8.58 -15.68
C TYR A 77 -4.22 7.78 -15.70
N SER A 78 -3.08 8.44 -15.83
CA SER A 78 -1.75 7.83 -15.72
C SER A 78 -1.36 7.56 -14.27
N ASN A 79 -1.94 8.32 -13.33
CA ASN A 79 -1.68 8.24 -11.89
C ASN A 79 -2.64 7.27 -11.18
N ARG A 80 -2.83 6.09 -11.78
CA ARG A 80 -3.65 4.99 -11.28
C ARG A 80 -2.75 3.91 -10.70
N HIS A 81 -3.19 3.28 -9.61
CA HIS A 81 -2.51 2.15 -9.00
C HIS A 81 -2.26 1.04 -10.03
N SER A 82 -1.09 0.43 -9.96
CA SER A 82 -0.71 -0.70 -10.79
C SER A 82 -1.55 -1.92 -10.44
N LEU A 83 -1.74 -2.18 -9.14
CA LEU A 83 -2.61 -3.23 -8.62
C LEU A 83 -4.01 -2.71 -8.31
N THR A 84 -5.01 -3.56 -8.51
CA THR A 84 -6.38 -3.25 -8.11
C THR A 84 -6.59 -3.44 -6.61
N VAL A 85 -7.33 -2.52 -6.00
CA VAL A 85 -7.90 -2.62 -4.65
C VAL A 85 -9.42 -2.73 -4.83
N ASN A 86 -9.99 -3.87 -4.44
CA ASN A 86 -11.42 -4.15 -4.66
C ASN A 86 -11.87 -3.93 -6.13
N GLY A 87 -11.04 -4.34 -7.10
CA GLY A 87 -11.30 -4.14 -8.53
C GLY A 87 -11.05 -2.72 -9.06
N LYS A 88 -10.59 -1.78 -8.22
CA LYS A 88 -10.34 -0.39 -8.60
C LYS A 88 -8.85 -0.06 -8.64
N LYS A 89 -8.44 0.75 -9.62
CA LYS A 89 -7.07 1.32 -9.73
C LYS A 89 -7.00 2.81 -9.37
N GLY A 90 -8.11 3.40 -8.98
CA GLY A 90 -8.25 4.83 -8.70
C GLY A 90 -9.63 5.09 -8.11
N ASN A 91 -9.81 6.27 -7.49
CA ASN A 91 -11.02 6.57 -6.70
C ASN A 91 -11.32 5.47 -5.66
N ILE A 92 -10.25 4.95 -5.05
CA ILE A 92 -10.33 3.92 -4.00
C ILE A 92 -10.85 4.61 -2.74
N THR A 93 -11.93 4.08 -2.17
CA THR A 93 -12.54 4.63 -0.96
C THR A 93 -12.18 3.81 0.26
N ARG A 94 -12.48 4.34 1.46
CA ARG A 94 -12.35 3.59 2.70
C ARG A 94 -13.09 2.25 2.66
N THR A 95 -14.31 2.23 2.12
CA THR A 95 -15.10 1.00 1.97
C THR A 95 -14.39 -0.06 1.12
N ASP A 96 -13.62 0.34 0.10
CA ASP A 96 -12.83 -0.60 -0.69
C ASP A 96 -11.72 -1.25 0.15
N LEU A 97 -11.04 -0.45 0.98
CA LEU A 97 -10.02 -0.95 1.92
C LEU A 97 -10.61 -1.88 2.98
N GLU A 98 -11.78 -1.54 3.51
CA GLU A 98 -12.51 -2.37 4.49
C GLU A 98 -12.97 -3.68 3.85
N THR A 99 -13.45 -3.65 2.59
CA THR A 99 -13.87 -4.85 1.87
C THR A 99 -12.70 -5.81 1.65
N VAL A 100 -11.52 -5.29 1.28
CA VAL A 100 -10.31 -6.12 1.16
C VAL A 100 -9.90 -6.70 2.51
N ALA A 101 -9.97 -5.94 3.60
CA ALA A 101 -9.69 -6.45 4.94
C ALA A 101 -10.61 -7.62 5.34
N ILE A 102 -11.93 -7.44 5.18
CA ILE A 102 -12.94 -8.46 5.52
C ILE A 102 -12.70 -9.73 4.71
N ASN A 103 -12.45 -9.61 3.40
CA ASN A 103 -12.21 -10.76 2.53
C ASN A 103 -10.90 -11.51 2.81
N ASN A 104 -10.01 -10.96 3.65
CA ASN A 104 -8.72 -11.54 3.99
C ASN A 104 -8.52 -11.71 5.51
N ASP A 105 -9.62 -11.72 6.28
CA ASP A 105 -9.62 -11.95 7.73
C ASP A 105 -8.70 -11.00 8.53
N ILE A 106 -8.54 -9.77 8.06
CA ILE A 106 -7.77 -8.74 8.77
C ILE A 106 -8.60 -8.22 9.94
N GLN A 107 -8.09 -8.40 11.16
CA GLN A 107 -8.70 -7.91 12.39
C GLN A 107 -8.32 -6.44 12.60
N ASP A 108 -9.17 -5.71 13.32
CA ASP A 108 -8.97 -4.30 13.67
C ASP A 108 -8.66 -3.38 12.48
N TYR A 109 -9.09 -3.76 11.28
CA TYR A 109 -8.76 -3.08 10.03
C TYR A 109 -9.10 -1.59 10.02
N LYS A 110 -10.17 -1.18 10.72
CA LYS A 110 -10.53 0.24 10.87
C LYS A 110 -9.43 1.02 11.60
N ALA A 111 -8.95 0.49 12.73
CA ALA A 111 -7.88 1.09 13.50
C ALA A 111 -6.56 1.10 12.71
N LEU A 112 -6.30 0.07 11.91
CA LEU A 112 -5.13 0.05 11.02
C LEU A 112 -5.21 1.13 9.94
N ILE A 113 -6.38 1.33 9.31
CA ILE A 113 -6.59 2.42 8.35
C ILE A 113 -6.33 3.78 9.02
N ASP A 114 -6.93 4.00 10.20
CA ASP A 114 -6.79 5.27 10.94
C ASP A 114 -5.34 5.52 11.37
N ALA A 115 -4.62 4.48 11.79
CA ALA A 115 -3.22 4.58 12.17
C ALA A 115 -2.33 4.99 10.98
N VAL A 116 -2.58 4.43 9.79
CA VAL A 116 -1.83 4.81 8.58
C VAL A 116 -2.17 6.24 8.17
N ALA A 117 -3.46 6.61 8.15
CA ALA A 117 -3.89 7.97 7.83
C ALA A 117 -3.23 9.01 8.75
N HIS A 118 -3.28 8.77 10.06
CA HIS A 118 -2.65 9.65 11.06
C HIS A 118 -1.12 9.71 10.92
N THR A 119 -0.49 8.62 10.50
CA THR A 119 0.96 8.61 10.25
C THR A 119 1.33 9.40 9.00
N VAL A 120 0.52 9.30 7.94
CA VAL A 120 0.71 10.08 6.71
C VAL A 120 0.50 11.57 6.96
N ASP A 121 -0.42 11.97 7.84
CA ASP A 121 -0.60 13.38 8.21
C ASP A 121 0.68 14.02 8.81
N LYS A 122 1.51 13.22 9.49
CA LYS A 122 2.80 13.67 10.04
C LYS A 122 3.89 13.84 8.98
N PHE A 123 3.67 13.41 7.74
CA PHE A 123 4.65 13.55 6.66
C PHE A 123 5.17 14.98 6.52
N LYS A 124 4.28 15.97 6.62
CA LYS A 124 4.64 17.39 6.51
C LYS A 124 5.64 17.82 7.58
N GLU A 125 5.52 17.29 8.79
CA GLU A 125 6.42 17.60 9.91
C GLU A 125 7.79 16.99 9.65
N TYR A 126 7.85 15.69 9.35
CA TYR A 126 9.10 15.00 9.02
C TYR A 126 9.81 15.61 7.79
N ALA A 127 9.06 15.97 6.75
CA ALA A 127 9.62 16.57 5.55
C ALA A 127 10.24 17.95 5.83
N LYS A 128 9.65 18.73 6.75
CA LYS A 128 10.22 20.01 7.19
C LYS A 128 11.49 19.81 8.02
N GLU A 129 11.51 18.84 8.93
CA GLU A 129 12.71 18.50 9.72
C GLU A 129 13.88 18.08 8.83
N LEU A 130 13.57 17.42 7.71
CA LEU A 130 14.55 17.02 6.69
C LEU A 130 14.88 18.12 5.68
N ASN A 131 14.39 19.35 5.87
CA ASN A 131 14.62 20.51 5.01
C ASN A 131 14.19 20.31 3.55
N ILE A 132 13.11 19.55 3.31
CA ILE A 132 12.51 19.41 1.98
C ILE A 132 11.84 20.73 1.58
N ASN A 133 11.92 21.08 0.28
CA ASN A 133 11.33 22.30 -0.25
C ASN A 133 9.81 22.36 0.00
N GLU A 134 9.32 23.48 0.55
CA GLU A 134 7.91 23.65 0.93
C GLU A 134 6.92 23.47 -0.22
N LEU A 135 7.31 23.82 -1.46
CA LEU A 135 6.45 23.63 -2.64
C LEU A 135 6.27 22.14 -2.95
N ILE A 136 7.33 21.34 -2.79
CA ILE A 136 7.27 19.88 -2.96
C ILE A 136 6.38 19.27 -1.88
N ILE A 137 6.59 19.67 -0.61
CA ILE A 137 5.78 19.19 0.52
C ILE A 137 4.30 19.50 0.26
N LYS A 138 3.98 20.73 -0.13
CA LYS A 138 2.61 21.16 -0.41
C LYS A 138 1.99 20.34 -1.55
N SER A 139 2.75 20.08 -2.61
CA SER A 139 2.29 19.28 -3.74
C SER A 139 1.98 17.84 -3.33
N ILE A 140 2.88 17.18 -2.61
CA ILE A 140 2.68 15.80 -2.15
C ILE A 140 1.46 15.70 -1.23
N CYS A 141 1.38 16.60 -0.23
CA CYS A 141 0.28 16.59 0.72
C CYS A 141 -1.09 16.86 0.08
N SER A 142 -1.16 17.63 -1.02
CA SER A 142 -2.43 17.89 -1.69
C SER A 142 -3.01 16.68 -2.41
N ASP A 143 -2.19 15.67 -2.71
CA ASP A 143 -2.60 14.47 -3.43
C ASP A 143 -3.02 13.32 -2.50
N PHE A 144 -2.75 13.40 -1.19
CA PHE A 144 -3.12 12.34 -0.24
C PHE A 144 -4.61 12.02 -0.27
N VAL A 145 -4.94 10.72 -0.19
CA VAL A 145 -6.34 10.28 -0.15
C VAL A 145 -6.85 10.34 1.27
N LEU A 146 -7.85 11.18 1.50
CA LEU A 146 -8.53 11.32 2.79
C LEU A 146 -9.36 10.05 3.07
N MET A 147 -9.18 9.48 4.27
CA MET A 147 -9.84 8.25 4.73
C MET A 147 -10.49 8.43 6.10
#